data_AF-G3H891-F1
#
_entry.id   AF-G3H891-F1
#
_cell.length_a   1.000
_cell.length_b   1.000
_cell.length_c   1.000
_cell.angle_alpha   90.00
_cell.angle_beta   90.00
_cell.angle_gamma   90.00
#
_symmetry.space_group_name_H-M   'P 1'
#
loop_
_entity.id
_entity.type
_entity.pdbx_description
1 polymer ?
#
loop_
_entity_poly.entity_id
_entity_poly.type
_entity_poly.pdbx_seq_one_letter_code
_entity_poly.pdbx_strand_id
1 'polypeptide(L)'
;MRFAKKHNKKGLKKMQANNAKAMSARAEAIKDLVKPKLGKPKMPKGPSRKLSRLAFMAHPKLGKRIRSYMAKGRRLCQPKPKVQTKAEASAPAKAPASAPAHVPKGA
;
A
#
# COMPACT_ATOMS: atom_id res chain seq x y z
N MET A 1 7.86 41.00 -48.59
CA MET A 1 8.77 40.10 -47.84
C MET A 1 9.43 38.97 -48.68
N ARG A 2 9.45 39.01 -50.03
CA ARG A 2 10.08 37.93 -50.84
C ARG A 2 11.61 37.89 -50.75
N PHE A 3 12.24 39.06 -50.65
CA PHE A 3 13.71 39.19 -50.61
C PHE A 3 14.34 38.52 -49.39
N ALA A 4 13.80 38.72 -48.18
CA ALA A 4 14.33 38.07 -46.97
C ALA A 4 14.33 36.53 -47.09
N LYS A 5 13.20 35.94 -47.52
CA LYS A 5 13.09 34.49 -47.73
C LYS A 5 14.06 33.95 -48.78
N LYS A 6 14.39 34.74 -49.82
CA LYS A 6 15.37 34.38 -50.86
C LYS A 6 16.80 34.29 -50.31
N HIS A 7 17.17 35.13 -49.34
CA HIS A 7 18.54 35.21 -48.82
C HIS A 7 18.81 34.39 -47.54
N ASN A 8 17.81 33.70 -46.97
CA ASN A 8 17.95 32.92 -45.73
C ASN A 8 19.04 31.83 -45.78
N LYS A 9 19.34 31.29 -46.96
CA LYS A 9 20.39 30.27 -47.13
C LYS A 9 21.79 30.80 -46.79
N LYS A 10 22.03 32.12 -46.93
CA LYS A 10 23.32 32.76 -46.67
C LYS A 10 23.78 32.61 -45.21
N GLY A 11 22.84 32.50 -44.26
CA GLY A 11 23.12 32.37 -42.83
C GLY A 11 23.03 30.95 -42.27
N LEU A 12 22.71 29.95 -43.10
CA LEU A 12 22.29 28.63 -42.62
C LEU A 12 23.36 27.91 -41.78
N LYS A 13 24.63 27.93 -42.23
CA LYS A 13 25.74 27.28 -41.50
C LYS A 13 25.96 27.90 -40.12
N LYS A 14 25.86 29.24 -40.00
CA LYS A 14 25.98 29.95 -38.71
C LYS A 14 24.82 29.60 -37.77
N MET A 15 23.61 29.51 -38.32
CA MET A 15 22.41 29.12 -37.57
C MET A 15 22.52 27.68 -37.05
N GLN A 16 22.98 26.75 -37.89
CA GLN A 16 23.15 25.35 -37.48
C GLN A 16 24.18 25.20 -36.35
N ALA A 17 25.32 25.89 -36.46
CA ALA A 17 26.33 25.87 -35.41
C ALA A 17 25.82 26.46 -34.08
N ASN A 18 25.05 27.56 -34.15
CA ASN A 18 24.44 28.14 -32.95
C ASN A 18 23.40 27.21 -32.32
N ASN A 19 22.54 26.59 -33.13
CA ASN A 19 21.55 25.62 -32.66
C ASN A 19 22.21 24.39 -32.02
N ALA A 20 23.30 23.90 -32.59
CA ALA A 20 24.06 22.79 -32.01
C ALA A 20 24.64 23.16 -30.64
N LYS A 21 25.23 24.36 -30.49
CA LYS A 21 25.72 24.87 -29.20
C LYS A 21 24.61 25.04 -28.18
N ALA A 22 23.43 25.51 -28.60
CA ALA A 22 22.27 25.64 -27.72
C ALA A 22 21.76 24.27 -27.24
N MET A 23 21.73 23.27 -28.12
CA MET A 23 21.32 21.91 -27.75
C MET A 23 22.34 21.23 -26.83
N SER A 24 23.65 21.41 -27.06
CA SER A 24 24.68 20.86 -26.17
C SER A 24 24.59 21.47 -24.77
N ALA A 25 24.44 22.79 -24.67
CA ALA A 25 24.26 23.47 -23.38
C ALA A 25 23.00 22.99 -22.63
N ARG A 26 21.88 22.78 -23.34
CA ARG A 26 20.66 22.21 -22.75
C ARG A 26 20.87 20.79 -22.26
N ALA A 27 21.58 19.96 -23.02
CA ALA A 27 21.88 18.59 -22.63
C ALA A 27 22.75 18.54 -21.37
N GLU A 28 23.75 19.42 -21.24
CA GLU A 28 24.56 19.56 -20.03
C GLU A 28 23.74 20.03 -18.83
N ALA A 29 22.89 21.05 -18.99
CA ALA A 29 22.01 21.51 -17.93
C ALA A 29 21.04 20.43 -17.43
N ILE A 30 20.50 19.60 -18.34
CA ILE A 30 19.66 18.46 -17.97
C ILE A 30 20.48 17.40 -17.24
N LYS A 31 21.69 17.07 -17.71
CA LYS A 31 22.59 16.13 -17.00
C LYS A 31 22.88 16.61 -15.58
N ASP A 32 23.09 17.91 -15.39
CA ASP A 32 23.38 18.51 -14.08
C ASP A 32 22.13 18.65 -13.18
N LEU A 33 20.93 18.71 -13.76
CA LEU A 33 19.67 18.60 -13.02
C LEU A 33 19.39 17.16 -12.58
N VAL A 34 19.63 16.20 -13.48
CA VAL A 34 19.44 14.77 -13.23
C VAL A 34 20.45 14.26 -12.22
N LYS A 35 21.68 14.79 -12.23
CA LYS A 35 22.61 14.62 -11.11
C LYS A 35 21.98 15.30 -9.89
N PRO A 36 21.58 14.56 -8.86
CA PRO A 36 20.96 15.18 -7.70
C PRO A 36 21.97 16.13 -7.07
N LYS A 37 21.67 17.44 -7.11
CA LYS A 37 22.42 18.44 -6.36
C LYS A 37 22.43 18.00 -4.91
N LEU A 38 23.60 17.69 -4.38
CA LEU A 38 23.85 17.31 -2.98
C LEU A 38 23.59 18.45 -1.98
N GLY A 39 22.85 19.49 -2.38
CA GLY A 39 22.34 20.50 -1.46
C GLY A 39 21.12 19.90 -0.78
N LYS A 40 21.19 19.67 0.54
CA LYS A 40 20.06 19.20 1.33
C LYS A 40 18.86 20.14 1.05
N PRO A 41 17.80 19.69 0.35
CA PRO A 41 16.61 20.51 0.26
C PRO A 41 16.12 20.69 1.69
N LYS A 42 15.92 21.94 2.12
CA LYS A 42 15.32 22.26 3.42
C LYS A 42 13.85 21.87 3.35
N MET A 43 13.59 20.56 3.46
CA MET A 43 12.28 19.98 3.28
C MET A 43 11.39 20.47 4.43
N PRO A 44 10.27 21.14 4.14
CA PRO A 44 9.28 21.43 5.18
C PRO A 44 8.83 20.09 5.79
N LYS A 45 8.63 20.06 7.11
CA LYS A 45 8.05 18.89 7.78
C LYS A 45 6.64 18.68 7.22
N GLY A 46 6.52 17.73 6.30
CA GLY A 46 5.24 17.35 5.71
C GLY A 46 4.29 16.75 6.76
N PRO A 47 3.01 16.52 6.40
CA PRO A 47 2.07 15.86 7.29
C PRO A 47 2.61 14.50 7.73
N SER A 48 2.26 14.08 8.95
CA SER A 48 2.74 12.81 9.47
C SER A 48 2.38 11.64 8.53
N ARG A 49 3.28 10.66 8.43
CA ARG A 49 3.08 9.47 7.59
C ARG A 49 1.74 8.75 7.86
N LYS A 50 1.23 8.85 9.10
CA LYS A 50 -0.08 8.29 9.49
C LYS A 50 -1.23 9.00 8.79
N LEU A 51 -1.25 10.33 8.77
CA LEU A 51 -2.30 11.11 8.11
C LEU A 51 -2.30 10.89 6.59
N SER A 52 -1.13 10.91 5.95
CA SER A 52 -1.01 10.63 4.52
C SER A 52 -1.50 9.22 4.16
N ARG A 53 -1.24 8.23 5.01
CA ARG A 53 -1.75 6.86 4.84
C ARG A 53 -3.27 6.80 4.94
N LEU A 54 -3.88 7.48 5.92
CA LEU A 54 -5.33 7.51 6.08
C LEU A 54 -6.01 8.20 4.89
N ALA A 55 -5.46 9.31 4.40
CA ALA A 55 -5.95 9.99 3.20
C ALA A 55 -5.90 9.07 1.96
N PHE A 56 -4.80 8.34 1.77
CA PHE A 56 -4.67 7.38 0.68
C PHE A 56 -5.68 6.21 0.79
N MET A 57 -5.96 5.74 2.01
CA MET A 57 -6.97 4.70 2.27
C MET A 57 -8.40 5.20 2.05
N ALA A 58 -8.69 6.45 2.39
CA ALA A 58 -9.98 7.09 2.15
C ALA A 58 -10.22 7.39 0.66
N HIS A 59 -9.15 7.54 -0.13
CA HIS A 59 -9.25 7.89 -1.54
C HIS A 59 -10.06 6.84 -2.33
N PRO A 60 -11.10 7.23 -3.09
CA PRO A 60 -12.04 6.29 -3.71
C PRO A 60 -11.36 5.33 -4.69
N LYS A 61 -10.51 5.84 -5.59
CA LYS A 61 -9.76 5.05 -6.58
C LYS A 61 -8.56 4.30 -5.98
N LEU A 62 -7.63 5.04 -5.37
CA LEU A 62 -6.35 4.51 -4.87
C LEU A 62 -6.49 3.56 -3.67
N GLY A 63 -7.45 3.82 -2.77
CA GLY A 63 -7.64 3.04 -1.54
C GLY A 63 -8.45 1.75 -1.70
N LYS A 64 -9.00 1.47 -2.89
CA LYS A 64 -9.94 0.35 -3.11
C LYS A 64 -9.37 -1.01 -2.70
N ARG A 65 -8.13 -1.32 -3.10
CA ARG A 65 -7.48 -2.60 -2.79
C ARG A 65 -7.22 -2.77 -1.29
N ILE A 66 -6.78 -1.71 -0.62
CA ILE A 66 -6.49 -1.72 0.82
C ILE A 66 -7.78 -1.92 1.61
N ARG A 67 -8.86 -1.18 1.28
CA ARG A 67 -10.17 -1.33 1.93
C ARG A 67 -10.71 -2.76 1.76
N SER A 68 -10.61 -3.32 0.56
CA SER A 68 -11.02 -4.70 0.29
C SER A 68 -10.23 -5.72 1.12
N TYR A 69 -8.90 -5.56 1.20
CA TYR A 69 -8.05 -6.43 2.02
C TYR A 69 -8.40 -6.34 3.52
N MET A 70 -8.58 -5.13 4.06
CA MET A 70 -8.98 -4.93 5.44
C MET A 70 -10.35 -5.57 5.75
N ALA A 71 -11.30 -5.45 4.83
CA ALA A 71 -12.61 -6.11 4.97
C ALA A 71 -12.49 -7.64 4.99
N LYS A 72 -11.61 -8.21 4.14
CA LYS A 72 -11.32 -9.65 4.14
C LYS A 72 -10.67 -10.11 5.44
N GLY A 73 -9.63 -9.41 5.91
CA GLY A 73 -8.95 -9.75 7.17
C GLY A 73 -9.88 -9.68 8.38
N ARG A 74 -10.81 -8.73 8.40
CA ARG A 74 -11.85 -8.64 9.44
C ARG A 74 -12.83 -9.81 9.39
N ARG A 75 -13.20 -10.28 8.19
CA ARG A 75 -14.09 -11.45 8.02
C ARG A 75 -13.39 -12.78 8.32
N LEU A 76 -12.09 -12.86 8.03
CA LEU A 76 -11.30 -14.08 8.16
C LEU A 76 -10.70 -14.26 9.56
N CYS A 77 -10.87 -13.28 10.46
CA CYS A 77 -10.48 -13.40 11.86
C CYS A 77 -11.48 -14.31 12.59
N GLN A 78 -11.43 -15.60 12.28
CA GLN A 78 -12.08 -16.66 13.02
C GLN A 78 -11.28 -16.87 14.32
N PRO A 79 -11.91 -16.79 15.51
CA PRO A 79 -11.23 -17.21 16.74
C PRO A 79 -10.88 -18.70 16.60
N LYS A 80 -9.58 -19.01 16.76
CA LYS A 80 -9.10 -20.39 16.75
C LYS A 80 -9.81 -21.14 17.90
N PRO A 81 -10.59 -22.21 17.65
CA PRO A 81 -11.26 -22.94 18.72
C PRO A 81 -10.20 -23.58 19.63
N LYS A 82 -10.20 -23.19 20.90
CA LYS A 82 -9.43 -23.89 21.94
C LYS A 82 -10.18 -25.19 22.22
N VAL A 83 -9.68 -26.31 21.70
CA VAL A 83 -10.15 -27.64 22.07
C VAL A 83 -9.84 -27.82 23.56
N GLN A 84 -10.87 -27.80 24.40
CA GLN A 84 -10.77 -28.23 25.78
C GLN A 84 -10.53 -29.74 25.76
N THR A 85 -9.33 -30.12 26.17
CA THR A 85 -9.01 -31.47 26.60
C THR A 85 -9.99 -31.86 27.72
N LYS A 86 -10.91 -32.78 27.44
CA LYS A 86 -11.48 -33.66 28.46
C LYS A 86 -11.56 -35.05 27.87
N ALA A 87 -10.64 -35.88 28.34
CA ALA A 87 -10.74 -37.32 28.23
C ALA A 87 -12.04 -37.76 28.92
N GLU A 88 -12.83 -38.60 28.27
CA GLU A 88 -13.82 -39.41 28.96
C GLU A 88 -13.82 -40.81 28.35
N ALA A 89 -13.66 -41.77 29.24
CA ALA A 89 -13.29 -43.14 29.00
C ALA A 89 -14.46 -43.95 28.41
N SER A 90 -14.10 -44.96 27.61
CA SER A 90 -15.01 -45.96 27.08
C SER A 90 -15.70 -46.75 28.19
N ALA A 91 -17.03 -46.86 28.12
CA ALA A 91 -17.80 -47.88 28.83
C ALA A 91 -17.44 -49.30 28.34
N PRO A 92 -17.76 -50.35 29.12
CA PRO A 92 -19.00 -51.05 28.79
C PRO A 92 -19.82 -51.63 29.98
N ALA A 93 -21.14 -51.63 29.77
CA ALA A 93 -22.15 -52.65 30.10
C ALA A 93 -22.11 -53.43 31.44
N LYS A 94 -23.16 -53.24 32.26
CA LYS A 94 -24.10 -54.30 32.72
C LYS A 94 -25.22 -53.74 33.61
N ALA A 95 -26.47 -54.13 33.31
CA ALA A 95 -27.61 -54.12 34.25
C ALA A 95 -27.57 -55.41 35.11
N PRO A 96 -28.21 -55.49 36.29
CA PRO A 96 -29.68 -55.57 36.38
C PRO A 96 -30.35 -54.89 37.61
N ALA A 97 -31.68 -54.96 37.57
CA ALA A 97 -32.74 -54.49 38.48
C ALA A 97 -32.57 -54.75 40.00
N SER A 98 -33.09 -53.86 40.85
CA SER A 98 -34.32 -54.10 41.66
C SER A 98 -34.63 -52.98 42.68
N ALA A 99 -35.92 -52.62 42.69
CA ALA A 99 -36.81 -52.06 43.73
C ALA A 99 -36.42 -50.86 44.67
N PRO A 100 -37.37 -49.92 44.92
CA PRO A 100 -37.18 -48.73 45.75
C PRO A 100 -37.66 -48.90 47.21
N ALA A 101 -37.04 -48.21 48.17
CA ALA A 101 -37.62 -48.03 49.50
C ALA A 101 -37.07 -46.79 50.26
N HIS A 102 -38.02 -45.93 50.65
CA HIS A 102 -38.07 -45.08 51.86
C HIS A 102 -37.33 -43.72 52.01
N VAL A 103 -38.05 -42.64 51.62
CA VAL A 103 -38.54 -41.42 52.37
C VAL A 103 -38.01 -41.13 53.81
N PRO A 104 -38.13 -39.88 54.37
CA PRO A 104 -37.50 -38.58 54.06
C PRO A 104 -37.02 -37.76 55.31
N LYS A 105 -36.47 -36.56 55.06
CA LYS A 105 -36.57 -35.29 55.84
C LYS A 105 -36.40 -35.29 57.38
N GLY A 106 -35.42 -34.51 57.84
CA GLY A 106 -35.41 -33.87 59.16
C GLY A 106 -34.92 -32.42 59.02
N ALA A 107 -35.50 -31.53 59.83
CA ALA A 107 -35.37 -30.07 59.83
C ALA A 107 -33.97 -29.55 60.21
#